data_AF-A0A9E7W123-F1
#
_entry.id   AF-A0A9E7W123-F1
#
_cell.length_a   1.000
_cell.length_b   1.000
_cell.length_c   1.000
_cell.angle_alpha   90.00
_cell.angle_beta   90.00
_cell.angle_gamma   90.00
#
_symmetry.space_group_name_H-M   'P 1'
#
loop_
_entity.id
_entity.type
_entity.pdbx_description
1 polymer ?
#
loop_
_entity_poly.entity_id
_entity_poly.type
_entity_poly.pdbx_seq_one_letter_code
_entity_poly.pdbx_strand_id
1 'polypeptide(L)'
;MADEKIDVEMQDTGELLARIHTATGTDEIVLMFDDAEDVSDGLLGNDEATVRAAVEFLLSHQPSGDLPDRIDLVDIAAAYDGAIKSISKLKG
;
A
#
# COMPACT_ATOMS: atom_id res chain seq x y z
N MET A 1 -1.41 -15.12 12.63
CA MET A 1 -1.10 -13.68 12.48
C MET A 1 -2.44 -12.99 12.56
N ALA A 2 -2.56 -11.91 13.35
CA ALA A 2 -3.85 -11.28 13.57
C ALA A 2 -4.47 -10.90 12.22
N ASP A 3 -5.77 -11.18 12.07
CA ASP A 3 -6.56 -10.96 10.86
C ASP A 3 -6.78 -9.43 10.70
N GLU A 4 -5.71 -8.71 10.35
CA GLU A 4 -5.79 -7.28 10.06
C GLU A 4 -6.66 -7.12 8.82
N LYS A 5 -7.83 -6.50 9.01
CA LYS A 5 -8.74 -6.23 7.90
C LYS A 5 -8.27 -4.94 7.24
N ILE A 6 -7.99 -5.02 5.93
CA ILE A 6 -7.62 -3.87 5.11
C ILE A 6 -8.82 -3.53 4.24
N ASP A 7 -9.39 -2.33 4.42
CA ASP A 7 -10.38 -1.74 3.52
C ASP A 7 -9.68 -0.66 2.69
N VAL A 8 -9.83 -0.67 1.38
CA VAL A 8 -9.22 0.31 0.47
C VAL A 8 -10.33 1.07 -0.26
N GLU A 9 -10.21 2.38 -0.32
CA GLU A 9 -11.21 3.26 -0.93
C GLU A 9 -10.54 4.32 -1.81
N MET A 10 -10.90 4.36 -3.09
CA MET A 10 -10.45 5.42 -4.00
C MET A 10 -11.14 6.74 -3.65
N GLN A 11 -10.34 7.78 -3.49
CA GLN A 11 -10.77 9.13 -3.18
C GLN A 11 -11.02 9.93 -4.46
N ASP A 12 -11.83 10.99 -4.38
CA ASP A 12 -12.15 11.87 -5.52
C ASP A 12 -10.91 12.59 -6.10
N THR A 13 -9.79 12.59 -5.37
CA THR A 13 -8.49 13.18 -5.75
C THR A 13 -7.62 12.25 -6.59
N GLY A 14 -7.99 10.98 -6.76
CA GLY A 14 -7.16 9.95 -7.41
C GLY A 14 -6.20 9.24 -6.46
N GLU A 15 -6.18 9.63 -5.18
CA GLU A 15 -5.49 8.94 -4.10
C GLU A 15 -6.32 7.76 -3.60
N LEU A 16 -5.69 6.79 -2.92
CA LEU A 16 -6.40 5.70 -2.26
C LEU A 16 -6.20 5.78 -0.75
N LEU A 17 -7.28 5.63 -0.01
CA LEU A 17 -7.26 5.55 1.45
C LEU A 17 -7.32 4.08 1.87
N ALA A 18 -6.28 3.60 2.54
CA ALA A 18 -6.28 2.30 3.19
C ALA A 18 -6.62 2.46 4.68
N ARG A 19 -7.63 1.74 5.14
CA ARG A 19 -8.02 1.64 6.54
C ARG A 19 -7.65 0.25 7.06
N ILE A 20 -6.73 0.21 8.02
CA ILE A 20 -6.19 -1.01 8.62
C ILE A 20 -6.82 -1.18 9.99
N HIS A 21 -7.71 -2.17 10.13
CA HIS A 21 -8.38 -2.45 11.38
C HIS A 21 -7.52 -3.39 12.22
N THR A 22 -6.95 -2.85 13.29
CA THR A 22 -6.14 -3.59 14.27
C THR A 22 -6.94 -3.86 15.54
N ALA A 23 -6.37 -4.63 16.47
CA ALA A 23 -7.00 -4.88 17.77
C ALA A 23 -7.13 -3.62 18.64
N THR A 24 -6.33 -2.58 18.36
CA THR A 24 -6.25 -1.35 19.16
C THR A 24 -6.99 -0.17 18.54
N GLY A 25 -7.41 -0.26 17.28
CA GLY A 25 -8.10 0.81 16.57
C GLY A 25 -8.07 0.62 15.05
N THR A 26 -8.31 1.71 14.33
CA THR A 26 -8.19 1.75 12.87
C THR A 26 -7.11 2.76 12.53
N ASP A 27 -6.09 2.31 11.82
CA ASP A 27 -5.04 3.18 11.26
C ASP A 27 -5.41 3.53 9.82
N GLU A 28 -5.18 4.77 9.42
CA GLU A 28 -5.53 5.27 8.09
C GLU A 28 -4.27 5.74 7.37
N ILE A 29 -4.08 5.27 6.14
CA ILE A 29 -2.92 5.60 5.31
C ILE A 29 -3.40 6.05 3.94
N VAL A 30 -2.88 7.18 3.47
CA VAL A 30 -3.10 7.69 2.11
C VAL A 30 -2.01 7.18 1.19
N LEU A 31 -2.39 6.49 0.12
CA LEU A 31 -1.50 5.99 -0.92
C LEU A 31 -1.66 6.81 -2.21
N MET A 32 -0.54 7.32 -2.73
CA MET A 32 -0.47 8.08 -3.98
C MET A 32 0.22 7.22 -5.04
N PHE A 33 -0.57 6.50 -5.83
CA PHE A 33 -0.04 5.56 -6.83
C PHE A 33 -0.29 6.08 -8.25
N ASP A 34 -0.41 7.41 -8.42
CA ASP A 34 -0.64 8.06 -9.72
C ASP A 34 0.49 7.79 -10.72
N ASP A 35 1.75 7.74 -10.25
CA ASP A 35 2.91 7.38 -11.08
C ASP A 35 3.26 5.88 -11.02
N ALA A 36 2.35 5.02 -10.52
CA ALA A 36 2.67 3.61 -10.27
C ALA A 36 3.08 2.84 -11.53
N GLU A 37 2.45 3.13 -12.67
CA GLU A 37 2.80 2.50 -13.95
C GLU A 37 4.23 2.85 -14.37
N ASP A 38 4.64 4.12 -14.23
CA ASP A 38 5.98 4.58 -14.59
C ASP A 38 7.04 4.03 -13.64
N VAL A 39 6.77 4.03 -12.33
CA VAL A 39 7.71 3.57 -11.30
C VAL A 39 7.92 2.05 -11.34
N SER A 40 6.93 1.31 -11.81
CA SER A 40 6.93 -0.16 -11.82
C SER A 40 7.20 -0.79 -13.18
N ASP A 41 7.53 0.00 -14.21
CA ASP A 41 7.62 -0.45 -15.61
C ASP A 41 6.32 -1.15 -16.08
N GLY A 42 5.16 -0.66 -15.65
CA GLY A 42 3.83 -1.17 -16.00
C GLY A 42 3.39 -2.42 -15.23
N LEU A 43 4.12 -2.84 -14.19
CA LEU A 43 3.76 -4.01 -13.37
C LEU A 43 2.64 -3.72 -12.36
N LEU A 44 2.54 -2.48 -11.90
CA LEU A 44 1.61 -1.99 -10.90
C LEU A 44 0.84 -0.80 -11.47
N GLY A 45 -0.37 -0.57 -10.95
CA GLY A 45 -1.23 0.52 -11.40
C GLY A 45 -1.91 1.23 -10.24
N ASN A 46 -2.56 2.37 -10.52
CA ASN A 46 -3.31 3.12 -9.52
C ASN A 46 -4.68 2.47 -9.24
N ASP A 47 -4.66 1.26 -8.68
CA ASP A 47 -5.86 0.44 -8.46
C ASP A 47 -5.89 -0.18 -7.06
N GLU A 48 -7.10 -0.53 -6.62
CA GLU A 48 -7.36 -1.09 -5.29
C GLU A 48 -6.50 -2.34 -4.99
N ALA A 49 -6.31 -3.21 -5.98
CA ALA A 49 -5.56 -4.45 -5.80
C ALA A 49 -4.06 -4.17 -5.60
N THR A 50 -3.51 -3.23 -6.36
CA THR A 50 -2.13 -2.76 -6.19
C THR A 50 -1.92 -2.15 -4.80
N VAL A 51 -2.82 -1.26 -4.37
CA VAL A 51 -2.73 -0.59 -3.06
C VAL A 51 -2.86 -1.59 -1.93
N ARG A 52 -3.82 -2.51 -2.00
CA ARG A 52 -3.98 -3.57 -1.01
C ARG A 52 -2.71 -4.41 -0.89
N ALA A 53 -2.14 -4.84 -2.02
CA ALA A 53 -0.90 -5.60 -2.04
C ALA A 53 0.29 -4.81 -1.45
N ALA A 54 0.34 -3.49 -1.68
CA ALA A 54 1.36 -2.63 -1.10
C ALA A 54 1.21 -2.48 0.42
N VAL A 55 -0.02 -2.32 0.92
CA VAL A 55 -0.30 -2.29 2.36
C VAL A 55 0.04 -3.61 3.02
N GLU A 56 -0.35 -4.75 2.42
CA GLU A 56 0.03 -6.08 2.92
C GLU A 56 1.55 -6.26 2.95
N PHE A 57 2.26 -5.79 1.92
CA PHE A 57 3.72 -5.78 1.88
C PHE A 57 4.31 -4.95 3.02
N LEU A 58 3.81 -3.73 3.27
CA LEU A 58 4.28 -2.85 4.32
C LEU A 58 4.04 -3.44 5.72
N LEU A 59 2.85 -4.00 5.96
CA LEU A 59 2.49 -4.66 7.22
C LEU A 59 3.32 -5.92 7.51
N SER A 60 3.83 -6.57 6.46
CA SER A 60 4.78 -7.67 6.64
C SER A 60 6.16 -7.23 7.15
N HIS A 61 6.51 -5.94 7.02
CA HIS A 61 7.80 -5.38 7.46
C HIS A 61 7.71 -4.63 8.80
N GLN A 62 6.62 -3.92 9.05
CA GLN A 62 6.43 -3.12 10.27
C GLN A 62 4.94 -2.94 10.60
N PRO A 63 4.59 -2.72 11.88
CA PRO A 63 3.19 -2.53 12.26
C PRO A 63 2.61 -1.25 11.64
N SER A 64 1.29 -1.22 11.48
CA SER A 64 0.56 -0.09 10.88
C SER A 64 0.84 1.25 11.55
N GLY A 65 0.96 1.27 12.88
CA GLY A 65 1.22 2.49 13.65
C GLY A 65 2.63 3.09 13.46
N ASP A 66 3.55 2.35 12.84
CA ASP A 66 4.88 2.85 12.48
C ASP A 66 4.95 3.30 11.01
N LEU A 67 3.87 3.10 10.24
CA LEU A 67 3.81 3.57 8.86
C LEU A 67 3.55 5.08 8.79
N PRO A 68 4.09 5.77 7.77
CA PRO A 68 3.72 7.15 7.51
C PRO A 68 2.23 7.26 7.15
N ASP A 69 1.61 8.38 7.53
CA ASP A 69 0.21 8.70 7.16
C ASP A 69 0.00 8.80 5.64
N ARG A 70 1.08 9.06 4.88
CA ARG A 70 1.06 9.24 3.43
C ARG A 70 2.27 8.57 2.79
N ILE A 71 2.03 7.69 1.83
CA ILE A 71 3.05 6.85 1.21
C ILE A 71 2.91 6.88 -0.30
N ASP A 72 4.03 7.09 -0.98
CA ASP A 72 4.14 6.99 -2.43
C ASP A 72 4.78 5.66 -2.84
N LEU A 73 4.50 5.16 -4.05
CA LEU A 73 5.14 3.93 -4.53
C LEU A 73 6.66 4.12 -4.68
N VAL A 74 7.10 5.33 -5.05
CA VAL A 74 8.52 5.70 -5.10
C VAL A 74 9.20 5.53 -3.75
N ASP A 75 8.52 5.94 -2.66
CA ASP A 75 9.06 5.81 -1.31
C ASP A 75 9.22 4.35 -0.92
N ILE A 76 8.23 3.50 -1.25
CA ILE A 76 8.31 2.06 -0.99
C ILE A 76 9.47 1.43 -1.78
N ALA A 77 9.61 1.77 -3.06
CA ALA A 77 10.68 1.25 -3.91
C ALA A 77 12.07 1.70 -3.45
N ALA A 78 12.19 2.92 -2.90
CA ALA A 78 13.43 3.44 -2.35
C ALA A 78 13.77 2.83 -0.98
N ALA A 79 12.76 2.52 -0.16
CA ALA A 79 12.94 1.96 1.18
C ALA A 79 13.18 0.45 1.17
N TYR A 80 12.62 -0.28 0.20
CA TYR A 80 12.64 -1.74 0.17
C TYR A 80 13.09 -2.28 -1.19
N ASP A 81 14.28 -2.90 -1.21
CA ASP A 81 14.81 -3.57 -2.39
C ASP A 81 13.87 -4.65 -2.92
N GLY A 82 13.46 -4.51 -4.18
CA GLY A 82 12.56 -5.47 -4.83
C GLY A 82 11.09 -5.38 -4.40
N ALA A 83 10.67 -4.29 -3.75
CA ALA A 83 9.28 -4.07 -3.36
C ALA A 83 8.30 -4.25 -4.51
N ILE A 84 8.55 -3.62 -5.66
CA ILE A 84 7.68 -3.69 -6.85
C ILE A 84 7.36 -5.14 -7.23
N LYS A 85 8.37 -6.00 -7.24
CA LYS A 85 8.22 -7.41 -7.59
C LYS A 85 7.45 -8.19 -6.52
N SER A 86 7.61 -7.84 -5.26
CA SER A 86 6.90 -8.48 -4.14
C SER A 86 5.42 -8.08 -4.13
N ILE A 87 5.14 -6.79 -4.29
CA ILE A 87 3.77 -6.24 -4.39
C ILE A 87 3.06 -6.83 -5.61
N SER A 88 3.73 -6.91 -6.76
CA SER A 88 3.16 -7.51 -7.98
C SER A 88 2.73 -8.97 -7.75
N LYS A 89 3.49 -9.75 -6.98
CA LYS A 89 3.11 -11.13 -6.62
C LYS A 89 1.97 -11.22 -5.61
N LEU A 90 1.82 -10.22 -4.73
CA LEU A 90 0.73 -10.17 -3.76
C LEU A 90 -0.58 -9.74 -4.43
N LYS A 91 -0.50 -8.90 -5.47
CA LYS A 91 -1.64 -8.48 -6.29
C LYS A 91 -2.33 -9.65 -7.01
N GLY A 92 -1.59 -10.67 -7.45
CA GLY A 92 -2.11 -11.81 -8.23
C GLY A 92 -1.13 -12.94 -8.48
#